data_AF-A0A941IAK7-F1
#
_entry.id   AF-A0A941IAK7-F1
#
_cell.length_a   1.000
_cell.length_b   1.000
_cell.length_c   1.000
_cell.angle_alpha   90.00
_cell.angle_beta   90.00
_cell.angle_gamma   90.00
#
_symmetry.space_group_name_H-M   'P 1'
#
loop_
_entity.id
_entity.type
_entity.pdbx_description
1 polymer ?
#
loop_
_entity_poly.entity_id
_entity_poly.type
_entity_poly.pdbx_seq_one_letter_code
_entity_poly.pdbx_strand_id
1 'polypeptide(L)'
;RAAFAWVTKKLKGHVSIPLVATNRINTPEVAEQLLADDYCDMVSMARPLLADPLFLRKAEQGRADEINTCIGCNQACLDHTFGGKLTSCLVNP
;
A
#
# COMPACT_ATOMS: atom_id res chain seq x y z
N ARG A 1 -6.02 7.11 -5.73
CA ARG A 1 -5.23 6.00 -5.15
C ARG A 1 -5.34 4.81 -6.11
N ALA A 2 -4.47 3.80 -6.05
CA ALA A 2 -4.53 2.58 -6.88
C ALA A 2 -4.56 2.77 -8.41
N ALA A 3 -3.88 3.80 -8.95
CA ALA A 3 -3.97 4.18 -10.36
C ALA A 3 -3.53 3.08 -11.37
N PHE A 4 -2.80 2.06 -10.90
CA PHE A 4 -2.27 0.97 -11.72
C PHE A 4 -2.93 -0.39 -11.45
N ALA A 5 -3.92 -0.47 -10.56
CA ALA A 5 -4.53 -1.76 -10.22
C ALA A 5 -5.14 -2.47 -11.44
N TRP A 6 -5.66 -1.71 -12.41
CA TRP A 6 -6.20 -2.23 -13.67
C TRP A 6 -5.19 -3.06 -14.47
N VAL A 7 -3.89 -2.78 -14.33
CA VAL A 7 -2.84 -3.55 -15.02
C VAL A 7 -2.80 -4.97 -14.48
N THR A 8 -2.85 -5.13 -13.16
CA THR A 8 -2.92 -6.44 -12.50
C THR A 8 -4.19 -7.19 -12.92
N LYS A 9 -5.33 -6.48 -12.96
CA LYS A 9 -6.60 -7.06 -13.40
C LYS A 9 -6.55 -7.60 -14.83
N LYS A 10 -5.81 -6.97 -15.73
CA LYS A 10 -5.64 -7.50 -17.10
C LYS A 10 -4.96 -8.87 -17.17
N LEU A 11 -4.25 -9.30 -16.12
CA LEU A 11 -3.64 -10.63 -16.04
C LEU A 11 -4.49 -11.65 -15.28
N LYS A 12 -5.52 -11.22 -14.54
CA LYS A 12 -6.40 -12.14 -13.80
C LYS A 12 -7.08 -13.11 -14.78
N GLY A 13 -7.08 -14.39 -14.43
CA GLY A 13 -7.60 -15.46 -15.28
C GLY A 13 -6.68 -15.94 -16.41
N HIS A 14 -5.61 -15.20 -16.73
CA HIS A 14 -4.62 -15.64 -17.73
C HIS A 14 -3.53 -16.56 -17.17
N VAL A 15 -3.35 -16.55 -15.85
CA VAL A 15 -2.39 -17.40 -15.13
C VAL A 15 -3.05 -18.00 -13.89
N SER A 16 -2.52 -19.14 -13.44
CA SER A 16 -3.03 -19.86 -12.27
C SER A 16 -2.35 -19.45 -10.95
N ILE A 17 -1.26 -18.69 -11.02
CA ILE A 17 -0.56 -18.19 -9.83
C ILE A 17 -1.22 -16.91 -9.30
N PRO A 18 -1.21 -16.67 -7.98
CA PRO A 18 -1.78 -15.46 -7.39
C PRO A 18 -1.08 -14.18 -7.89
N LEU A 19 -1.86 -13.12 -8.10
CA LEU A 19 -1.43 -11.81 -8.56
C LEU A 19 -1.51 -10.76 -7.45
N VAL A 20 -0.50 -9.90 -7.36
CA VAL A 20 -0.40 -8.87 -6.32
C VAL A 20 -0.50 -7.47 -6.95
N ALA A 21 -1.53 -6.70 -6.62
CA ALA A 21 -1.63 -5.30 -7.05
C ALA A 21 -0.77 -4.40 -6.15
N THR A 22 -0.18 -3.35 -6.72
CA THR A 22 0.69 -2.41 -5.99
C THR A 22 0.48 -0.97 -6.45
N ASN A 23 1.28 -0.05 -5.90
CA ASN A 23 1.35 1.39 -6.18
C ASN A 23 0.18 2.25 -5.66
N ARG A 24 0.49 3.11 -4.68
CA ARG A 24 -0.42 4.13 -4.11
C ARG A 24 -1.74 3.56 -3.61
N ILE A 25 -1.67 2.37 -3.02
CA ILE A 25 -2.71 1.78 -2.18
C ILE A 25 -2.26 2.02 -0.74
N ASN A 26 -2.98 2.86 -0.01
CA ASN A 26 -2.54 3.40 1.28
C ASN A 26 -3.70 3.67 2.26
N THR A 27 -4.88 3.12 1.99
CA THR A 27 -5.99 3.05 2.96
C THR A 27 -6.62 1.66 2.89
N PRO A 28 -7.18 1.14 4.00
CA PRO A 28 -7.80 -0.18 4.01
C PRO A 28 -8.94 -0.32 3.01
N GLU A 29 -9.77 0.72 2.86
CA GLU A 29 -10.96 0.70 1.99
C GLU A 29 -10.57 0.52 0.52
N VAL A 30 -9.48 1.15 0.09
CA VAL A 30 -8.97 0.98 -1.28
C VAL A 30 -8.39 -0.41 -1.48
N ALA A 31 -7.70 -0.98 -0.48
CA ALA A 31 -7.18 -2.34 -0.57
C ALA A 31 -8.32 -3.36 -0.65
N GLU A 32 -9.32 -3.23 0.22
CA GLU A 32 -10.49 -4.12 0.28
C GLU A 32 -11.31 -4.07 -1.01
N GLN A 33 -11.57 -2.86 -1.54
CA GLN A 33 -12.31 -2.71 -2.80
C GLN A 33 -11.63 -3.46 -3.97
N LEU A 34 -10.29 -3.43 -4.05
CA LEU A 34 -9.56 -4.13 -5.11
C LEU A 34 -9.66 -5.65 -4.99
N LEU A 35 -9.65 -6.18 -3.77
CA LEU A 35 -9.84 -7.61 -3.52
C LEU A 35 -11.28 -8.02 -3.85
N ALA A 36 -12.27 -7.27 -3.37
CA ALA A 36 -13.68 -7.51 -3.62
C ALA A 36 -14.04 -7.47 -5.11
N ASP A 37 -13.43 -6.55 -5.88
CA ASP A 37 -13.67 -6.40 -7.32
C ASP A 37 -12.81 -7.32 -8.21
N ASP A 38 -12.13 -8.30 -7.61
CA ASP A 38 -11.27 -9.29 -8.26
C ASP A 38 -10.17 -8.66 -9.16
N TYR A 39 -9.60 -7.52 -8.74
CA TYR A 39 -8.46 -6.92 -9.44
C TYR A 39 -7.16 -7.69 -9.21
N CYS A 40 -7.04 -8.36 -8.06
CA CYS A 40 -5.86 -9.07 -7.60
C CYS A 40 -6.22 -10.04 -6.48
N ASP A 41 -5.30 -10.96 -6.19
CA ASP A 41 -5.43 -11.92 -5.07
C ASP A 41 -4.81 -11.37 -3.78
N MET A 42 -3.87 -10.41 -3.90
CA MET A 42 -3.25 -9.73 -2.78
C MET A 42 -2.95 -8.26 -3.11
N VAL A 43 -2.81 -7.44 -2.08
CA VAL A 43 -2.39 -6.04 -2.19
C VAL A 43 -1.00 -5.87 -1.55
N SER A 44 -0.09 -5.24 -2.29
CA SER A 44 1.23 -4.85 -1.79
C SER A 44 1.21 -3.41 -1.29
N MET A 45 1.72 -3.21 -0.08
CA MET A 45 1.91 -1.91 0.54
C MET A 45 3.33 -1.83 1.11
N ALA A 46 4.14 -0.89 0.61
CA ALA A 46 5.46 -0.62 1.16
C ALA A 46 5.42 0.59 2.11
N ARG A 47 5.40 1.81 1.54
CA ARG A 47 5.40 3.07 2.31
C ARG A 47 4.27 3.23 3.34
N PRO A 48 3.04 2.69 3.16
CA PRO A 48 2.03 2.70 4.22
C PRO A 48 2.50 2.03 5.50
N LEU A 49 3.28 0.94 5.41
CA LEU A 49 3.78 0.21 6.58
C LEU A 49 4.97 0.91 7.26
N LEU A 50 5.68 1.80 6.55
CA LEU A 50 6.63 2.73 7.17
C LEU A 50 5.93 3.88 7.89
N ALA A 51 4.82 4.38 7.33
CA ALA A 51 4.04 5.47 7.92
C ALA A 51 3.26 5.01 9.16
N ASP A 52 2.76 3.77 9.15
CA ASP A 52 2.07 3.20 10.30
C ASP A 52 2.39 1.69 10.42
N PRO A 53 3.24 1.27 11.36
CA PRO A 53 3.54 -0.15 11.57
C PRO A 53 2.33 -0.93 12.11
N LEU A 54 1.30 -0.24 12.62
CA LEU A 54 0.06 -0.84 13.13
C LEU A 54 -1.08 -0.80 12.11
N PHE A 55 -0.81 -0.42 10.85
CA PHE A 55 -1.81 -0.28 9.78
C PHE A 55 -2.82 -1.44 9.75
N LEU A 56 -2.33 -2.68 9.67
CA LEU A 56 -3.18 -3.87 9.56
C LEU A 56 -4.02 -4.09 10.83
N ARG A 57 -3.41 -3.93 12.01
CA ARG A 57 -4.10 -4.09 13.30
C ARG A 57 -5.20 -3.05 13.48
N LYS A 58 -4.95 -1.80 13.09
CA LYS A 58 -5.94 -0.72 13.15
C LYS A 58 -7.09 -0.99 12.19
N ALA A 59 -6.79 -1.41 10.95
CA ALA A 59 -7.80 -1.78 9.96
C ALA A 59 -8.70 -2.92 10.45
N GLU A 60 -8.10 -4.02 10.95
CA GLU A 60 -8.82 -5.17 11.50
C GLU A 60 -9.75 -4.79 12.67
N GLN A 61 -9.35 -3.81 13.48
CA GLN A 61 -10.12 -3.33 14.63
C GLN A 61 -11.15 -2.23 14.29
N GLY A 62 -11.33 -1.89 13.01
CA GLY A 62 -12.24 -0.83 12.59
C GLY A 62 -11.76 0.59 12.93
N ARG A 63 -10.48 0.78 13.24
CA ARG A 63 -9.85 2.06 13.62
C ARG A 63 -9.08 2.67 12.44
N ALA A 64 -9.67 2.64 11.25
CA ALA A 64 -9.03 3.11 10.03
C ALA A 64 -8.75 4.62 10.04
N ASP A 65 -9.57 5.38 10.75
CA ASP A 65 -9.42 6.81 11.00
C ASP A 65 -8.18 7.17 11.84
N GLU A 66 -7.67 6.23 12.64
CA GLU A 66 -6.43 6.39 13.40
C GLU A 66 -5.16 6.03 12.61
N ILE A 67 -5.28 5.62 11.34
CA ILE A 67 -4.12 5.23 10.52
C ILE A 67 -3.31 6.46 10.11
N ASN A 68 -2.02 6.43 10.44
CA ASN A 68 -1.08 7.45 9.99
C ASN A 68 -0.76 7.28 8.50
N THR A 69 -1.63 7.85 7.66
CA THR A 69 -1.68 7.56 6.23
C THR A 69 -0.43 8.09 5.51
N CYS A 70 0.26 7.21 4.79
CA CYS A 70 1.34 7.62 3.89
C CYS A 70 0.84 8.61 2.83
N ILE A 71 1.36 9.83 2.85
CA ILE A 71 0.99 10.89 1.88
C ILE A 71 1.69 10.74 0.52
N GLY A 72 2.78 9.96 0.46
CA GLY A 72 3.56 9.72 -0.75
C GLY A 72 4.57 10.81 -1.10
N CYS A 73 5.09 11.51 -0.10
CA CYS A 73 6.04 12.61 -0.28
C CYS A 73 7.44 12.19 -0.74
N ASN A 74 7.83 10.92 -0.53
CA ASN A 74 9.14 10.35 -0.85
C ASN A 74 10.36 10.90 -0.07
N GLN A 75 10.24 12.04 0.61
CA GLN A 75 11.33 12.76 1.29
C GLN A 75 12.19 11.89 2.24
N ALA A 76 11.59 11.29 3.27
CA ALA A 76 12.37 10.53 4.27
C ALA A 76 12.56 9.06 3.92
N CYS A 77 11.78 8.53 2.98
CA CYS A 77 11.88 7.12 2.57
C CYS A 77 12.77 6.99 1.34
N LEU A 78 12.26 7.36 0.18
CA LEU A 78 12.91 7.12 -1.10
C LEU A 78 14.12 8.07 -1.30
N ASP A 79 13.98 9.36 -1.01
CA ASP A 79 15.08 10.32 -1.24
C ASP A 79 16.25 10.08 -0.27
N HIS A 80 15.97 9.70 0.98
CA HIS A 80 17.02 9.22 1.90
C HIS A 80 17.75 7.99 1.36
N THR A 81 16.99 6.98 0.93
CA THR A 81 17.56 5.73 0.40
C THR A 81 18.43 6.01 -0.83
N PHE A 82 17.98 6.86 -1.76
CA PHE A 82 18.77 7.26 -2.93
C PHE A 82 19.96 8.16 -2.59
N GLY A 83 19.90 8.90 -1.48
CA GLY A 83 21.01 9.68 -0.94
C GLY A 83 21.98 8.87 -0.07
N GLY A 84 21.84 7.54 0.03
CA GLY A 84 22.67 6.69 0.88
C GLY A 84 22.46 6.89 2.39
N LYS A 85 21.34 7.51 2.79
CA LYS A 85 20.95 7.70 4.19
C LYS A 85 20.03 6.58 4.65
N LEU A 86 19.93 6.39 5.96
CA LEU A 86 18.95 5.49 6.54
C LEU A 86 17.52 5.92 6.17
N THR A 87 16.73 4.97 5.66
CA THR A 87 15.31 5.15 5.36
C THR A 87 14.53 5.50 6.64
N SER A 88 13.64 6.49 6.57
CA SER A 88 12.71 6.91 7.64
C SER A 88 11.35 7.29 7.01
N CYS A 89 10.45 7.94 7.75
CA CYS A 89 9.16 8.43 7.27
C CYS A 89 8.85 9.82 7.83
N LEU A 90 8.37 10.73 6.97
CA LEU A 90 8.08 12.11 7.39
C LEU A 90 7.00 12.20 8.46
N VAL A 91 5.99 11.33 8.37
CA VAL A 91 4.86 11.31 9.30
C VAL A 91 5.09 10.36 10.48
N ASN A 92 6.18 9.57 10.46
CA ASN A 92 6.53 8.60 11.49
C ASN A 92 8.07 8.52 11.60
N PRO A 93 8.70 9.46 12.34
CA PRO A 93 10.16 9.66 12.37
C PRO A 93 10.98 8.43 12.77
#